data_AF-A0A2S0KXC3-F1
#
_entry.id   AF-A0A2S0KXC3-F1
#
_cell.length_a   1.000
_cell.length_b   1.000
_cell.length_c   1.000
_cell.angle_alpha   90.00
_cell.angle_beta   90.00
_cell.angle_gamma   90.00
#
_symmetry.space_group_name_H-M   'P 1'
#
loop_
_entity.id
_entity.type
_entity.pdbx_description
1 polymer ?
#
loop_
_entity_poly.entity_id
_entity_poly.type
_entity_poly.pdbx_seq_one_letter_code
_entity_poly.pdbx_strand_id
1 'polypeptide(L)'
;MDEVNMKTTVLPLLLPLLIFAGLFPAGCSPSEPEKHPLYLKAAQLRSEGNPVEAEGYLRRYLERVPDSAPGHLALASLYDETLGNPTSALYHYEEYLRLVPEDAADRATVEHYRQLVRAKLLKELSGEPLPVVPAAVLAAENRQLRRTNDQLKRYIQNQNRKIAELLNGAPASVPSPSVSSGPRTYTVRQGDTPGKIAQRFYGTASKYPKIMEANHLTGSGNLRVGQQLIIPE
;
A
#
# COMPACT_ATOMS: atom_id res chain seq x y z
N MET A 1 -86.66 27.67 -10.97
CA MET A 1 -86.50 26.20 -11.01
C MET A 1 -85.04 25.91 -11.36
N ASP A 2 -84.09 26.49 -10.62
CA ASP A 2 -83.62 26.08 -9.27
C ASP A 2 -82.78 24.80 -9.39
N GLU A 3 -81.47 24.94 -9.57
CA GLU A 3 -80.46 25.06 -8.50
C GLU A 3 -80.16 23.71 -7.84
N VAL A 4 -79.09 23.03 -8.29
CA VAL A 4 -78.29 22.16 -7.42
C VAL A 4 -76.82 22.35 -7.76
N ASN A 5 -76.18 23.14 -6.92
CA ASN A 5 -74.77 23.53 -6.91
C ASN A 5 -73.96 22.46 -6.15
N MET A 6 -73.22 21.59 -6.85
CA MET A 6 -72.33 20.64 -6.19
C MET A 6 -70.92 21.23 -6.12
N LYS A 7 -70.65 21.93 -5.02
CA LYS A 7 -69.32 22.39 -4.64
C LYS A 7 -68.47 21.19 -4.20
N THR A 8 -67.60 20.70 -5.08
CA THR A 8 -66.53 19.77 -4.72
C THR A 8 -65.29 20.55 -4.30
N THR A 9 -65.13 20.69 -2.99
CA THR A 9 -63.96 21.25 -2.34
C THR A 9 -62.74 20.34 -2.55
N VAL A 10 -61.80 20.76 -3.39
CA VAL A 10 -60.50 20.11 -3.57
C VAL A 10 -59.57 20.49 -2.41
N LEU A 11 -59.20 19.50 -1.60
CA LEU A 11 -58.24 19.60 -0.50
C LEU A 11 -56.81 19.46 -1.06
N PRO A 12 -55.89 20.43 -0.90
CA PRO A 12 -54.51 20.25 -1.33
C PRO A 12 -53.73 19.48 -0.24
N LEU A 13 -53.41 18.21 -0.52
CA LEU A 13 -52.50 17.41 0.30
C LEU A 13 -51.06 17.87 0.01
N LEU A 14 -50.51 18.68 0.90
CA LEU A 14 -49.09 19.05 0.96
C LEU A 14 -48.25 17.80 1.23
N LEU A 15 -47.55 17.31 0.20
CA LEU A 15 -46.56 16.23 0.32
C LEU A 15 -45.22 16.85 0.75
N PRO A 16 -44.62 16.47 1.90
CA PRO A 16 -43.30 16.96 2.26
C PRO A 16 -42.24 16.34 1.34
N LEU A 17 -41.51 17.22 0.69
CA LEU A 17 -40.29 16.97 -0.08
C LEU A 17 -39.24 16.28 0.81
N LEU A 18 -39.21 14.95 0.78
CA LEU A 18 -38.10 14.17 1.31
C LEU A 18 -36.91 14.33 0.35
N ILE A 19 -36.12 15.37 0.58
CA ILE A 19 -34.77 15.51 0.04
C ILE A 19 -33.96 14.39 0.66
N PHE A 20 -33.94 13.21 0.01
CA PHE A 20 -32.92 12.21 0.28
C PHE A 20 -31.63 12.74 -0.34
N ALA A 21 -30.97 13.65 0.38
CA ALA A 21 -29.57 13.96 0.19
C ALA A 21 -28.78 12.71 0.63
N GLY A 22 -28.84 11.67 -0.21
CA GLY A 22 -27.90 10.58 -0.22
C GLY A 22 -26.57 11.15 -0.65
N LEU A 23 -25.85 11.69 0.33
CA LEU A 23 -24.41 11.87 0.29
C LEU A 23 -23.83 10.46 0.10
N PHE A 24 -23.76 9.99 -1.14
CA PHE A 24 -22.94 8.84 -1.47
C PHE A 24 -21.51 9.35 -1.34
N PRO A 25 -20.74 8.95 -0.30
CA PRO A 25 -19.31 9.05 -0.43
C PRO A 25 -18.97 8.25 -1.68
N ALA A 26 -18.22 8.84 -2.60
CA ALA A 26 -17.48 8.14 -3.63
C ALA A 26 -16.41 7.28 -2.94
N GLY A 27 -16.84 6.32 -2.13
CA GLY A 27 -16.10 5.18 -1.67
C GLY A 27 -16.43 4.07 -2.65
N CYS A 28 -15.56 3.90 -3.64
CA CYS A 28 -15.53 2.73 -4.48
C CYS A 28 -15.55 1.49 -3.56
N SER A 29 -16.70 0.82 -3.43
CA SER A 29 -16.74 -0.54 -2.91
C SER A 29 -17.32 -1.43 -4.00
N PRO A 30 -16.57 -1.66 -5.08
CA PRO A 30 -16.82 -2.83 -5.91
C PRO A 30 -16.50 -4.03 -5.01
N SER A 31 -17.47 -4.94 -4.88
CA SER A 31 -17.38 -6.15 -4.05
C SER A 31 -15.96 -6.70 -3.98
N GLU A 32 -15.35 -6.66 -2.80
CA GLU A 32 -13.98 -7.14 -2.60
C GLU A 32 -13.89 -8.62 -3.03
N PRO A 33 -13.15 -8.94 -4.11
CA PRO A 33 -13.08 -10.30 -4.64
C PRO A 33 -12.57 -11.29 -3.58
N GLU A 34 -11.71 -10.79 -2.70
CA GLU A 34 -11.06 -11.49 -1.59
C GLU A 34 -12.05 -11.94 -0.49
N LYS A 35 -13.30 -11.46 -0.53
CA LYS A 35 -14.38 -11.91 0.37
C LYS A 35 -15.41 -12.79 -0.34
N HIS A 36 -15.39 -12.88 -1.67
CA HIS A 36 -16.42 -13.61 -2.40
C HIS A 36 -16.07 -15.11 -2.48
N PRO A 37 -16.93 -16.02 -1.98
CA PRO A 37 -16.60 -17.45 -1.86
C PRO A 37 -16.29 -18.10 -3.22
N LEU A 38 -17.00 -17.72 -4.29
CA LEU A 38 -16.69 -18.23 -5.64
C LEU A 38 -15.31 -17.79 -6.14
N TYR A 39 -14.89 -16.56 -5.87
CA TYR A 39 -13.59 -16.05 -6.31
C TYR A 39 -12.45 -16.70 -5.54
N LEU A 40 -12.61 -16.85 -4.21
CA LEU A 40 -11.66 -17.57 -3.36
C LEU A 40 -11.54 -19.04 -3.78
N LYS A 41 -12.65 -19.72 -4.07
CA LYS A 41 -12.62 -21.10 -4.53
C LYS A 41 -11.91 -21.24 -5.87
N ALA A 42 -12.10 -20.30 -6.79
CA ALA A 42 -11.35 -20.28 -8.04
C ALA A 42 -9.85 -20.07 -7.82
N ALA A 43 -9.45 -19.16 -6.93
CA ALA A 43 -8.04 -18.94 -6.60
C ALA A 43 -7.39 -20.20 -6.01
N GLN A 44 -8.10 -20.91 -5.11
CA GLN A 44 -7.66 -22.20 -4.58
C GLN A 44 -7.46 -23.21 -5.72
N LEU A 45 -8.45 -23.39 -6.59
CA LEU A 45 -8.38 -24.36 -7.70
C LEU A 45 -7.24 -24.05 -8.68
N ARG A 46 -6.95 -22.76 -8.93
CA ARG A 46 -5.77 -22.36 -9.71
C ARG A 46 -4.48 -22.80 -9.05
N SER A 47 -4.35 -22.61 -7.73
CA SER A 47 -3.15 -23.03 -6.98
C SER A 47 -2.97 -24.55 -6.93
N GLU A 48 -4.06 -25.30 -7.03
CA GLU A 48 -4.07 -26.77 -7.08
C GLU A 48 -3.82 -27.32 -8.50
N GLY A 49 -3.68 -26.46 -9.51
CA GLY A 49 -3.47 -26.87 -10.89
C GLY A 49 -4.75 -27.36 -11.59
N ASN A 50 -5.93 -26.93 -11.13
CA ASN A 50 -7.25 -27.29 -11.67
C ASN A 50 -7.89 -26.09 -12.42
N PRO A 51 -7.33 -25.65 -13.56
CA PRO A 51 -7.71 -24.40 -14.21
C PRO A 51 -9.11 -24.41 -14.82
N VAL A 52 -9.59 -25.56 -15.30
CA VAL A 52 -10.94 -25.69 -15.90
C VAL A 52 -12.02 -25.52 -14.84
N GLU A 53 -11.84 -26.10 -13.66
CA GLU A 53 -12.79 -25.91 -12.56
C GLU A 53 -12.73 -24.46 -12.06
N ALA A 54 -11.53 -23.88 -11.94
CA ALA A 54 -11.36 -22.49 -11.56
C ALA A 54 -12.09 -21.52 -12.52
N GLU A 55 -12.06 -21.78 -13.83
CA GLU A 55 -12.81 -21.02 -14.84
C GLU A 55 -14.30 -21.03 -14.52
N GLY A 56 -14.87 -22.21 -14.24
CA GLY A 56 -16.29 -22.34 -13.91
C GLY A 56 -16.69 -21.52 -12.68
N TYR A 57 -15.85 -21.47 -11.65
CA TYR A 57 -16.10 -20.64 -10.45
C TYR A 57 -15.96 -19.14 -10.73
N LEU A 58 -14.97 -18.71 -11.52
CA LEU A 58 -14.82 -17.31 -11.93
C LEU A 58 -15.97 -16.84 -12.82
N ARG A 59 -16.49 -17.70 -13.71
CA ARG A 59 -17.66 -17.38 -14.53
C ARG A 59 -18.90 -17.18 -13.68
N ARG A 60 -19.19 -18.10 -12.75
CA ARG A 60 -20.29 -17.95 -11.78
C ARG A 60 -20.12 -16.72 -10.88
N TYR A 61 -18.88 -16.35 -10.58
CA TYR A 61 -18.59 -15.10 -9.87
C TYR A 61 -19.00 -13.88 -10.70
N LEU A 62 -18.59 -13.80 -11.97
CA LEU A 62 -18.97 -12.69 -12.85
C LEU A 62 -20.48 -12.68 -13.19
N GLU A 63 -21.17 -13.82 -13.15
CA GLU A 63 -22.64 -13.86 -13.22
C GLU A 63 -23.30 -13.11 -12.05
N ARG A 64 -22.64 -13.02 -10.89
CA ARG A 64 -23.12 -12.28 -9.71
C ARG A 64 -22.57 -10.88 -9.63
N VAL A 65 -21.33 -10.68 -10.08
CA VAL A 65 -20.62 -9.41 -10.04
C VAL A 65 -20.07 -9.09 -11.44
N PRO A 66 -20.93 -8.66 -12.38
CA PRO A 66 -20.53 -8.49 -13.78
C PRO A 66 -19.49 -7.39 -13.99
N ASP A 67 -19.51 -6.32 -13.19
CA ASP A 67 -18.56 -5.22 -13.32
C ASP A 67 -17.30 -5.39 -12.45
N SER A 68 -16.96 -6.63 -12.08
CA SER A 68 -15.75 -6.89 -11.31
C SER A 68 -14.51 -6.88 -12.19
N ALA A 69 -13.79 -5.74 -12.22
CA ALA A 69 -12.51 -5.67 -12.92
C ALA A 69 -11.54 -6.80 -12.49
N PRO A 70 -11.32 -7.06 -11.18
CA PRO A 70 -10.47 -8.20 -10.78
C PRO A 70 -10.98 -9.56 -11.28
N GLY A 71 -12.30 -9.77 -11.35
CA GLY A 71 -12.89 -10.99 -11.93
C GLY A 71 -12.56 -11.17 -13.41
N HIS A 72 -12.68 -10.10 -14.19
CA HIS A 72 -12.28 -10.09 -15.59
C HIS A 72 -10.77 -10.33 -15.73
N LEU A 73 -9.91 -9.67 -14.94
CA LEU A 73 -8.46 -9.90 -14.99
C LEU A 73 -8.08 -11.34 -14.60
N ALA A 74 -8.78 -11.93 -13.63
CA ALA A 74 -8.56 -13.31 -13.21
C ALA A 74 -8.91 -14.32 -14.32
N LEU A 75 -10.02 -14.12 -15.06
CA LEU A 75 -10.34 -14.94 -16.22
C LEU A 75 -9.39 -14.69 -17.39
N ALA A 76 -9.02 -13.43 -17.64
CA ALA A 76 -8.09 -13.08 -18.71
C ALA A 76 -6.75 -13.82 -18.55
N SER A 77 -6.15 -13.75 -17.36
CA SER A 77 -4.89 -14.47 -17.06
C SER A 77 -5.06 -15.98 -17.13
N LEU A 78 -6.18 -16.53 -16.63
CA LEU A 78 -6.44 -17.97 -16.68
C LEU A 78 -6.54 -18.49 -18.13
N TYR A 79 -7.24 -17.76 -19.00
CA TYR A 79 -7.36 -18.11 -20.41
C TYR A 79 -6.05 -17.92 -21.18
N ASP A 80 -5.31 -16.86 -20.90
CA ASP A 80 -4.07 -16.50 -21.60
C ASP A 80 -2.91 -17.46 -21.26
N GLU A 81 -2.76 -17.78 -19.98
CA GLU A 81 -1.59 -18.52 -19.47
C GLU A 81 -1.83 -20.02 -19.40
N THR A 82 -3.03 -20.44 -19.00
CA THR A 82 -3.27 -21.85 -18.63
C THR A 82 -4.18 -22.59 -19.60
N LEU A 83 -5.29 -21.98 -20.02
CA LEU A 83 -6.26 -22.64 -20.88
C LEU A 83 -5.97 -22.47 -22.38
N GLY A 84 -5.04 -21.57 -22.75
CA GLY A 84 -4.63 -21.35 -24.14
C GLY A 84 -5.77 -20.89 -25.03
N ASN A 85 -6.66 -20.01 -24.52
CA ASN A 85 -7.81 -19.49 -25.25
C ASN A 85 -7.65 -17.97 -25.46
N PRO A 86 -6.88 -17.54 -26.47
CA PRO A 86 -6.57 -16.13 -26.67
C PRO A 86 -7.82 -15.28 -26.97
N THR A 87 -8.83 -15.85 -27.62
CA THR A 87 -10.10 -15.13 -27.87
C THR A 87 -10.79 -14.75 -26.56
N SER A 88 -10.93 -15.71 -25.63
CA SER A 88 -11.58 -15.46 -24.34
C SER A 88 -10.72 -14.57 -23.45
N ALA A 89 -9.40 -14.75 -23.48
CA ALA A 89 -8.47 -13.86 -22.79
C ALA A 89 -8.60 -12.40 -23.26
N LEU A 90 -8.67 -12.18 -24.57
CA LEU A 90 -8.79 -10.85 -25.17
C LEU A 90 -10.07 -10.14 -24.70
N TYR A 91 -11.20 -10.84 -24.76
CA TYR A 91 -12.48 -10.31 -24.27
C TYR A 91 -12.36 -9.82 -22.82
N HIS A 92 -11.81 -10.64 -21.93
CA HIS A 92 -11.72 -10.27 -20.52
C HIS A 92 -10.69 -9.16 -20.23
N TYR A 93 -9.58 -9.07 -20.98
CA TYR A 93 -8.68 -7.93 -20.89
C TYR A 93 -9.35 -6.62 -21.35
N GLU A 94 -10.17 -6.67 -22.40
CA GLU A 94 -10.92 -5.50 -22.86
C GLU A 94 -11.96 -5.03 -21.84
N GLU A 95 -12.70 -5.97 -21.23
CA GLU A 95 -13.63 -5.64 -20.15
C GLU A 95 -12.92 -5.07 -18.90
N TYR A 96 -11.76 -5.61 -18.52
CA TYR A 96 -10.96 -5.00 -17.45
C TYR A 96 -10.61 -3.54 -17.76
N LEU A 97 -10.09 -3.27 -18.96
CA LEU A 97 -9.71 -1.94 -19.40
C LEU A 97 -10.91 -0.99 -19.54
N ARG A 98 -12.12 -1.52 -19.79
CA ARG A 98 -13.37 -0.73 -19.79
C ARG A 98 -13.77 -0.30 -18.37
N LEU A 99 -13.51 -1.14 -17.38
CA LEU A 99 -13.95 -0.95 -15.99
C LEU A 99 -12.99 -0.10 -15.15
N VAL A 100 -11.69 -0.12 -15.45
CA VAL A 100 -10.68 0.63 -14.68
C VAL A 100 -10.45 2.05 -15.21
N PRO A 101 -10.15 3.04 -14.35
CA PRO A 101 -9.76 4.38 -14.76
C PRO A 101 -8.55 4.42 -15.71
N GLU A 102 -8.44 5.48 -16.52
CA GLU A 102 -7.32 5.67 -17.46
C GLU A 102 -5.96 5.80 -16.75
N ASP A 103 -5.93 6.35 -15.53
CA ASP A 103 -4.74 6.55 -14.73
C ASP A 103 -4.44 5.38 -13.77
N ALA A 104 -5.19 4.27 -13.87
CA ALA A 104 -4.94 3.10 -13.04
C ALA A 104 -3.54 2.50 -13.31
N ALA A 105 -2.79 2.23 -12.24
CA ALA A 105 -1.41 1.77 -12.31
C ALA A 105 -1.21 0.51 -13.17
N ASP A 106 -2.17 -0.42 -13.12
CA ASP A 106 -2.09 -1.71 -13.82
C ASP A 106 -2.56 -1.63 -15.28
N ARG A 107 -3.17 -0.51 -15.71
CA ARG A 107 -3.76 -0.35 -17.05
C ARG A 107 -2.73 -0.59 -18.15
N ALA A 108 -1.57 0.06 -18.07
CA ALA A 108 -0.52 -0.06 -19.08
C ALA A 108 -0.03 -1.50 -19.25
N THR A 109 0.07 -2.24 -18.13
CA THR A 109 0.43 -3.65 -18.11
C THR A 109 -0.63 -4.51 -18.81
N VAL A 110 -1.91 -4.27 -18.51
CA VAL A 110 -3.02 -5.02 -19.14
C VAL A 110 -3.18 -4.68 -20.62
N GLU A 111 -2.92 -3.43 -21.02
CA GLU A 111 -2.86 -3.05 -22.43
C GLU A 111 -1.78 -3.81 -23.19
N HIS A 112 -0.62 -4.02 -22.56
CA HIS A 112 0.45 -4.83 -23.13
C HIS A 112 0.01 -6.29 -23.28
N TYR A 113 -0.62 -6.90 -22.27
CA TYR A 113 -1.16 -8.27 -22.39
C TYR A 113 -2.21 -8.39 -23.49
N ARG A 114 -3.11 -7.42 -23.61
CA ARG A 114 -4.07 -7.33 -24.71
C ARG A 114 -3.37 -7.36 -26.08
N GLN A 115 -2.28 -6.61 -26.25
CA GLN A 115 -1.50 -6.60 -27.50
C GLN A 115 -0.86 -7.98 -27.78
N LEU A 116 -0.28 -8.62 -26.76
CA LEU A 116 0.31 -9.96 -26.90
C LEU A 116 -0.74 -11.01 -27.28
N VAL A 117 -1.89 -11.00 -26.63
CA VAL A 117 -3.00 -11.91 -26.96
C VAL A 117 -3.53 -11.67 -28.37
N ARG A 118 -3.66 -10.41 -28.81
CA ARG A 118 -4.01 -10.09 -30.21
C ARG A 118 -3.00 -10.67 -31.19
N ALA A 119 -1.71 -10.62 -30.88
CA ALA A 119 -0.68 -11.23 -31.72
C ALA A 119 -0.77 -12.78 -31.74
N LYS A 120 -1.05 -13.42 -30.59
CA LYS A 120 -1.32 -14.87 -30.51
C LYS A 120 -2.51 -15.26 -31.39
N LEU A 121 -3.62 -14.54 -31.27
CA LEU A 121 -4.82 -14.78 -32.06
C LEU A 121 -4.56 -14.55 -33.55
N LEU A 122 -3.84 -13.49 -33.91
CA LEU A 122 -3.44 -13.24 -35.29
C LEU A 122 -2.67 -14.43 -35.86
N LYS A 123 -1.67 -14.95 -35.13
CA LYS A 123 -0.89 -16.14 -35.51
C LYS A 123 -1.77 -17.36 -35.75
N GLU A 124 -2.72 -17.63 -34.84
CA GLU A 124 -3.66 -18.74 -34.98
C GLU A 124 -4.53 -18.61 -36.21
N LEU A 125 -5.00 -17.39 -36.52
CA LEU A 125 -5.87 -17.11 -37.66
C LEU A 125 -5.14 -17.02 -38.99
N SER A 126 -3.91 -16.49 -39.02
CA SER A 126 -3.16 -16.24 -40.24
C SER A 126 -2.31 -17.42 -40.70
N GLY A 127 -1.93 -18.34 -39.79
CA GLY A 127 -0.91 -19.37 -40.06
C GLY A 127 0.52 -18.81 -40.27
N GLU A 128 0.64 -17.51 -40.51
CA GLU A 128 1.90 -16.76 -40.60
C GLU A 128 2.67 -16.73 -39.27
N PRO A 129 4.01 -16.81 -39.30
CA PRO A 129 4.84 -16.70 -38.10
C PRO A 129 4.67 -15.32 -37.44
N LEU A 130 4.71 -15.30 -36.11
CA LEU A 130 4.58 -14.07 -35.32
C LEU A 130 5.55 -12.98 -35.81
N PRO A 131 5.18 -11.69 -35.72
CA PRO A 131 6.12 -10.61 -35.92
C PRO A 131 7.27 -10.80 -34.93
N VAL A 132 8.46 -11.10 -35.47
CA VAL A 132 9.66 -11.26 -34.68
C VAL A 132 10.00 -9.88 -34.13
N VAL A 133 9.83 -9.67 -32.82
CA VAL A 133 10.36 -8.49 -32.16
C VAL A 133 11.87 -8.53 -32.40
N PRO A 134 12.45 -7.58 -33.17
CA PRO A 134 13.85 -7.65 -33.51
C PRO A 134 14.67 -7.65 -32.22
N ALA A 135 15.66 -8.55 -32.11
CA ALA A 135 16.52 -8.63 -30.93
C ALA A 135 17.15 -7.25 -30.58
N ALA A 136 17.32 -6.38 -31.58
CA ALA A 136 17.75 -5.00 -31.41
C ALA A 136 16.80 -4.15 -30.54
N VAL A 137 15.49 -4.33 -30.67
CA VAL A 137 14.46 -3.62 -29.88
C VAL A 137 14.51 -4.11 -28.43
N LEU A 138 14.51 -5.42 -28.22
CA LEU A 138 14.62 -6.01 -26.88
C LEU A 138 15.95 -5.65 -26.20
N ALA A 139 17.03 -5.57 -26.97
CA ALA A 139 18.32 -5.10 -26.47
C ALA A 139 18.30 -3.60 -26.13
N ALA A 140 17.57 -2.78 -26.89
CA ALA A 140 17.39 -1.36 -26.60
C ALA A 140 16.62 -1.13 -25.30
N GLU A 141 15.52 -1.85 -25.12
CA GLU A 141 14.72 -1.81 -23.89
C GLU A 141 15.52 -2.30 -22.68
N ASN A 142 16.26 -3.42 -22.81
CA ASN A 142 17.15 -3.89 -21.74
C ASN A 142 18.23 -2.86 -21.39
N ARG A 143 18.82 -2.18 -22.38
CA ARG A 143 19.77 -1.08 -22.12
C ARG A 143 19.10 0.06 -21.37
N GLN A 144 17.86 0.40 -21.73
CA GLN A 144 17.11 1.45 -21.05
C GLN A 144 16.79 1.07 -19.60
N LEU A 145 16.27 -0.13 -19.36
CA LEU A 145 15.99 -0.65 -18.01
C LEU A 145 17.25 -0.68 -17.13
N ARG A 146 18.41 -1.06 -17.69
CA ARG A 146 19.68 -1.00 -16.97
C ARG A 146 20.06 0.43 -16.59
N ARG A 147 19.93 1.39 -17.52
CA ARG A 147 20.18 2.81 -17.24
C ARG A 147 19.26 3.34 -16.14
N THR A 148 17.97 3.04 -16.20
CA THR A 148 17.00 3.46 -15.19
C THR A 148 17.31 2.85 -13.83
N ASN A 149 17.66 1.55 -13.79
CA ASN A 149 18.11 0.91 -12.56
C ASN A 149 19.35 1.58 -11.97
N ASP A 150 20.34 1.91 -12.79
CA ASP A 150 21.55 2.59 -12.34
C ASP A 150 21.27 4.02 -11.85
N GLN A 151 20.31 4.72 -12.47
CA GLN A 151 19.85 6.03 -12.02
C GLN A 151 19.14 5.95 -10.67
N LEU A 152 18.21 4.99 -10.51
CA LEU A 152 17.48 4.79 -9.25
C LEU A 152 18.42 4.38 -8.11
N LYS A 153 19.39 3.50 -8.36
CA LYS A 153 20.42 3.14 -7.38
C LYS A 153 21.20 4.36 -6.92
N ARG A 154 21.64 5.22 -7.85
CA ARG A 154 22.33 6.48 -7.52
C ARG A 154 21.44 7.42 -6.74
N TYR A 155 20.17 7.55 -7.12
CA TYR A 155 19.21 8.37 -6.39
C TYR A 155 19.04 7.89 -4.95
N ILE A 156 18.82 6.59 -4.75
CA ILE A 156 18.70 5.97 -3.43
C ILE A 156 19.98 6.20 -2.61
N GLN A 157 21.16 5.99 -3.20
CA GLN A 157 22.43 6.27 -2.53
C GLN A 157 22.57 7.73 -2.10
N ASN A 158 22.18 8.66 -2.97
CA ASN A 158 22.22 10.10 -2.66
C ASN A 158 21.23 10.46 -1.56
N GLN A 159 20.02 9.90 -1.57
CA GLN A 159 19.03 10.10 -0.50
C GLN A 159 19.57 9.53 0.83
N ASN A 160 20.13 8.32 0.81
CA ASN A 160 20.72 7.70 1.99
C ASN A 160 21.89 8.52 2.54
N ARG A 161 22.74 9.05 1.67
CA ARG A 161 23.82 9.97 2.06
C ARG A 161 23.26 11.24 2.69
N LYS A 162 22.22 11.83 2.11
CA LYS A 162 21.60 13.04 2.65
C LYS A 162 20.91 12.79 3.98
N ILE A 163 20.26 11.63 4.14
CA ILE A 163 19.72 11.18 5.43
C ILE A 163 20.88 11.05 6.44
N ALA A 164 21.99 10.41 6.08
CA ALA A 164 23.16 10.30 6.96
C ALA A 164 23.77 11.67 7.31
N GLU A 165 23.81 12.62 6.37
CA GLU A 165 24.26 13.99 6.59
C GLU A 165 23.30 14.76 7.50
N LEU A 166 21.98 14.58 7.37
CA LEU A 166 20.99 15.17 8.28
C LEU A 166 21.05 14.56 9.68
N LEU A 167 21.38 13.27 9.78
CA LEU A 167 21.57 12.58 11.06
C LEU A 167 22.91 12.94 11.73
N ASN A 168 23.96 13.24 10.95
CA ASN A 168 25.30 13.59 11.44
C ASN A 168 25.55 15.11 11.49
N GLY A 169 24.65 15.92 10.93
CA GLY A 169 24.78 17.37 10.74
C GLY A 169 24.19 18.18 11.88
N ALA A 170 24.78 18.08 13.07
CA ALA A 170 24.92 19.21 13.98
C ALA A 170 26.36 19.74 13.81
N PRO A 171 26.60 21.06 13.72
CA PRO A 171 27.87 21.56 13.21
C PRO A 171 29.05 21.33 14.17
N ALA A 172 30.17 20.92 13.55
CA ALA A 172 31.57 21.21 13.85
C ALA A 172 32.04 21.20 15.31
N SER A 173 32.96 20.26 15.61
CA SER A 173 34.19 20.46 16.37
C SER A 173 34.28 21.76 17.19
N VAL A 174 33.62 21.78 18.34
CA VAL A 174 34.12 22.52 19.51
C VAL A 174 35.43 21.81 19.87
N PRO A 175 36.56 22.52 20.12
CA PRO A 175 37.82 21.86 20.48
C PRO A 175 37.54 20.87 21.60
N SER A 176 37.92 19.62 21.38
CA SER A 176 37.70 18.54 22.34
C SER A 176 38.28 18.99 23.68
N PRO A 177 37.45 19.23 24.71
CA PRO A 177 38.00 19.45 26.02
C PRO A 177 38.48 18.07 26.48
N SER A 178 39.80 17.90 26.55
CA SER A 178 40.41 16.88 27.38
C SER A 178 39.93 17.11 28.82
N VAL A 179 38.98 16.29 29.27
CA VAL A 179 38.54 16.19 30.68
C VAL A 179 38.32 14.72 30.98
N SER A 180 39.35 14.08 31.54
CA SER A 180 39.43 13.85 32.98
C SER A 180 38.46 12.75 33.42
N SER A 181 39.03 11.56 33.63
CA SER A 181 38.48 10.42 34.38
C SER A 181 38.39 10.77 35.86
N GLY A 182 37.52 11.72 36.19
CA GLY A 182 37.14 12.08 37.56
C GLY A 182 35.67 11.77 37.80
N PRO A 183 35.26 11.55 39.06
CA PRO A 183 33.86 11.28 39.40
C PRO A 183 32.98 12.43 38.91
N ARG A 184 32.07 12.13 37.97
CA ARG A 184 31.18 13.13 37.37
C ARG A 184 30.03 13.38 38.32
N THR A 185 29.85 14.61 38.79
CA THR A 185 28.68 14.97 39.61
C THR A 185 27.55 15.54 38.75
N TYR A 186 26.30 15.21 39.08
CA TYR A 186 25.09 15.63 38.37
C TYR A 186 24.08 16.25 39.33
N THR A 187 23.58 17.45 39.01
CA THR A 187 22.51 18.08 39.77
C THR A 187 21.15 17.69 39.19
N VAL A 188 20.33 17.04 40.01
CA VAL A 188 18.99 16.55 39.67
C VAL A 188 18.09 17.72 39.27
N ARG A 189 17.38 17.56 38.15
CA ARG A 189 16.40 18.50 37.63
C ARG A 189 14.99 17.97 37.82
N GLN A 190 14.00 18.85 37.67
CA GLN A 190 12.60 18.46 37.75
C GLN A 190 12.27 17.39 36.68
N GLY A 191 11.67 16.28 37.11
CA GLY A 191 11.29 15.16 36.23
C GLY A 191 12.40 14.15 35.95
N ASP A 192 13.57 14.30 36.56
CA ASP A 192 14.63 13.30 36.54
C ASP A 192 14.25 12.07 37.35
N THR A 193 14.65 10.91 36.85
CA THR A 193 14.63 9.64 37.57
C THR A 193 16.01 8.99 37.46
N PRO A 194 16.40 8.09 38.38
CA PRO A 194 17.67 7.39 38.29
C PRO A 194 17.87 6.70 36.93
N GLY A 195 16.80 6.13 36.35
CA GLY A 195 16.80 5.52 35.02
C GLY A 195 17.05 6.51 33.88
N LYS A 196 16.43 7.71 33.91
CA LYS A 196 16.67 8.74 32.88
C LYS A 196 18.09 9.30 32.95
N ILE A 197 18.60 9.46 34.17
CA ILE A 197 20.00 9.88 34.39
C ILE A 197 20.94 8.79 33.90
N ALA A 198 20.70 7.51 34.22
CA ALA A 198 21.50 6.39 33.72
C ALA A 198 21.46 6.26 32.19
N GLN A 199 20.30 6.45 31.55
CA GLN A 199 20.19 6.49 30.10
C GLN A 199 21.05 7.62 29.50
N ARG A 200 21.06 8.79 30.15
CA ARG A 200 21.83 9.96 29.71
C ARG A 200 23.35 9.76 29.86
N PHE A 201 23.80 9.14 30.94
CA PHE A 201 25.23 9.03 31.25
C PHE A 201 25.87 7.72 30.79
N TYR A 202 25.11 6.62 30.72
CA TYR A 202 25.61 5.30 30.33
C TYR A 202 25.01 4.74 29.04
N GLY A 203 24.09 5.46 28.41
CA GLY A 203 23.37 5.00 27.21
C GLY A 203 22.33 3.91 27.49
N THR A 204 22.14 3.49 28.75
CA THR A 204 21.13 2.49 29.13
C THR A 204 20.55 2.78 30.51
N ALA A 205 19.22 2.81 30.59
CA ALA A 205 18.50 3.01 31.84
C ALA A 205 18.78 1.91 32.88
N SER A 206 19.12 0.69 32.44
CA SER A 206 19.38 -0.47 33.32
C SER A 206 20.59 -0.29 34.24
N LYS A 207 21.47 0.69 33.97
CA LYS A 207 22.63 1.01 34.81
C LYS A 207 22.31 1.96 35.98
N TYR A 208 21.05 2.33 36.19
CA TYR A 208 20.66 3.16 37.34
C TYR A 208 21.08 2.62 38.72
N PRO A 209 21.20 1.30 38.98
CA PRO A 209 21.65 0.82 40.28
C PRO A 209 23.05 1.33 40.66
N LYS A 210 23.94 1.54 39.68
CA LYS A 210 25.28 2.12 39.92
C LYS A 210 25.22 3.52 40.54
N ILE A 211 24.29 4.35 40.08
CA ILE A 211 24.08 5.71 40.60
C ILE A 211 23.48 5.63 42.00
N MET A 212 22.54 4.72 42.22
CA MET A 212 21.90 4.54 43.52
C MET A 212 22.92 4.07 44.57
N GLU A 213 23.79 3.13 44.21
CA GLU A 213 24.84 2.59 45.08
C GLU A 213 25.91 3.63 45.41
N ALA A 214 26.44 4.34 44.40
CA ALA A 214 27.47 5.36 44.57
C ALA A 214 27.02 6.58 45.39
N ASN A 215 25.71 6.79 45.53
CA ASN A 215 25.12 7.88 46.31
C ASN A 215 24.38 7.41 47.57
N HIS A 216 24.49 6.13 47.91
CA HIS A 216 23.81 5.51 49.06
C HIS A 216 22.30 5.78 49.12
N LEU A 217 21.65 5.81 47.95
CA LEU A 217 20.21 6.04 47.84
C LEU A 217 19.46 4.72 48.03
N THR A 218 18.59 4.65 49.04
CA THR A 218 17.81 3.44 49.36
C THR A 218 16.36 3.58 48.89
N GLY A 219 15.89 2.58 48.14
CA GLY A 219 14.49 2.12 47.96
C GLY A 219 13.39 3.08 47.47
N SER A 220 13.43 4.37 47.78
CA SER A 220 12.36 5.31 47.50
C SER A 220 12.49 6.04 46.16
N GLY A 221 13.59 5.85 45.41
CA GLY A 221 13.75 6.30 44.01
C GLY A 221 13.58 7.80 43.72
N ASN A 222 13.22 8.60 44.73
CA ASN A 222 12.83 9.99 44.60
C ASN A 222 14.05 10.88 44.78
N LEU A 223 14.58 11.30 43.64
CA LEU A 223 15.63 12.31 43.58
C LEU A 223 15.03 13.68 43.88
N ARG A 224 15.69 14.48 44.72
CA ARG A 224 15.25 15.86 44.99
C ARG A 224 15.82 16.78 43.93
N VAL A 225 15.00 17.66 43.37
CA VAL A 225 15.48 18.71 42.45
C VAL A 225 16.53 19.56 43.18
N GLY A 226 17.69 19.75 42.55
CA GLY A 226 18.85 20.42 43.13
C GLY A 226 19.84 19.50 43.87
N GLN A 227 19.52 18.22 44.07
CA GLN A 227 20.43 17.25 44.68
C GLN A 227 21.62 16.95 43.77
N GLN A 228 22.84 16.92 44.32
CA GLN A 228 24.01 16.46 43.58
C GLN A 228 24.18 14.93 43.73
N LEU A 229 24.44 14.26 42.62
CA LEU A 229 24.69 12.82 42.52
C LEU A 229 26.06 12.57 41.92
N ILE A 230 26.82 11.65 42.50
CA ILE A 230 28.02 11.06 41.94
C ILE A 230 27.60 10.05 40.87
N ILE A 231 28.10 10.22 39.66
CA ILE A 231 27.91 9.30 38.54
C ILE A 231 29.23 8.54 38.36
N PRO A 232 29.34 7.29 38.85
CA PRO A 232 30.52 6.45 38.64
C PRO A 232 30.65 6.05 37.16
N GLU A 233 31.79 5.50 36.73
CA GLU A 233 31.94 4.95 35.37
C GLU A 233 31.21 3.59 35.18
#